data_AF-A0A9Q9ER90-F1
#
_entry.id   AF-A0A9Q9ER90-F1
#
_cell.length_a   1.000
_cell.length_b   1.000
_cell.length_c   1.000
_cell.angle_alpha   90.00
_cell.angle_beta   90.00
_cell.angle_gamma   90.00
#
_symmetry.space_group_name_H-M   'P 1'
#
loop_
_entity.id
_entity.type
_entity.pdbx_description
1 polymer ?
#
loop_
_entity_poly.entity_id
_entity_poly.type
_entity_poly.pdbx_seq_one_letter_code
_entity_poly.pdbx_strand_id
1 'polypeptide(L)'
;MKEIQHKYFGILNLETDDDVSVIWEKEINGIQVWLWYSNNGEAPDVLLDSYAQFLVDLDEKIKEGRRAIIEYLNNDRHYIDFHIEDLELDDLPSDTTDFANQMSVTNLGLWINNTPHITMDFMIDPDISDEILCVKFGEDAKLIDIAWES
;
A
#
# COMPACT_ATOMS: atom_id res chain seq x y z
N MET A 1 10.09 18.50 21.76
CA MET A 1 9.55 17.14 21.56
C MET A 1 8.05 17.21 21.39
N LYS A 2 7.54 17.01 20.16
CA LYS A 2 6.12 16.80 19.88
C LYS A 2 5.92 15.29 19.74
N GLU A 3 5.53 14.64 20.83
CA GLU A 3 5.30 13.19 20.87
C GLU A 3 3.82 12.87 21.01
N ILE A 4 3.41 11.74 20.44
CA ILE A 4 2.07 11.16 20.62
C ILE A 4 2.24 9.74 21.14
N GLN A 5 1.44 9.36 22.14
CA GLN A 5 1.34 7.99 22.60
C GLN A 5 0.06 7.36 22.06
N HIS A 6 0.21 6.35 21.20
CA HIS A 6 -0.90 5.60 20.60
C HIS A 6 -0.88 4.14 21.04
N LYS A 7 -2.06 3.52 21.20
CA LYS A 7 -2.17 2.14 21.68
C LYS A 7 -1.54 1.12 20.74
N TYR A 8 -1.65 1.32 19.44
CA TYR A 8 -1.11 0.43 18.42
C TYR A 8 0.33 0.78 18.01
N PHE A 9 0.59 2.08 17.79
CA PHE A 9 1.87 2.55 17.25
C PHE A 9 2.93 2.85 18.32
N GLY A 10 2.56 2.85 19.60
CA GLY A 10 3.48 3.20 20.69
C GLY A 10 3.74 4.71 20.73
N ILE A 11 5.00 5.09 20.98
CA ILE A 11 5.41 6.49 21.03
C ILE A 11 5.85 6.92 19.63
N LEU A 12 5.17 7.92 19.08
CA LEU A 12 5.49 8.55 17.80
C LEU A 12 6.19 9.88 18.03
N ASN A 13 7.35 10.08 17.42
CA ASN A 13 8.05 11.36 17.42
C ASN A 13 7.69 12.16 16.16
N LEU A 14 7.11 13.36 16.32
CA LEU A 14 6.71 14.23 15.22
C LEU A 14 7.72 15.35 14.94
N GLU A 15 8.86 15.39 15.65
CA GLU A 15 9.98 16.28 15.31
C GLU A 15 10.80 15.62 14.21
N THR A 16 10.52 16.02 12.97
CA THR A 16 11.15 15.52 11.76
C THR A 16 11.89 16.65 11.06
N ASP A 17 13.06 16.36 10.49
CA ASP A 17 13.88 17.35 9.78
C ASP A 17 13.40 17.57 8.34
N ASP A 18 12.76 16.56 7.74
CA ASP A 18 12.27 16.59 6.36
C ASP A 18 10.78 16.97 6.29
N ASP A 19 10.35 17.37 5.08
CA ASP A 19 8.96 17.68 4.77
C ASP A 19 8.04 16.46 4.89
N VAL A 20 8.57 15.27 4.65
CA VAL A 20 7.89 13.99 4.81
C VAL A 20 8.86 12.99 5.40
N SER A 21 8.48 12.32 6.48
CA SER A 21 9.36 11.34 7.15
C SER A 21 8.58 10.12 7.64
N VAL A 22 9.25 8.97 7.69
CA VAL A 22 8.74 7.77 8.37
C VAL A 22 8.91 7.97 9.87
N ILE A 23 7.80 7.93 10.60
CA ILE A 23 7.79 8.09 12.07
C ILE A 23 7.50 6.78 12.81
N TRP A 24 7.10 5.74 12.07
CA TRP A 24 6.94 4.39 12.56
C TRP A 24 7.06 3.40 11.40
N GLU A 25 7.70 2.26 11.66
CA GLU A 25 7.85 1.18 10.68
C GLU A 25 7.72 -0.19 11.35
N LYS A 26 7.19 -1.16 10.61
CA LYS A 26 7.10 -2.55 11.06
C LYS A 26 6.87 -3.49 9.89
N GLU A 27 7.46 -4.68 9.95
CA GLU A 27 7.07 -5.79 9.09
C GLU A 27 5.86 -6.54 9.68
N ILE A 28 4.81 -6.73 8.88
CA ILE A 28 3.60 -7.47 9.24
C ILE A 28 3.35 -8.54 8.18
N ASN A 29 3.43 -9.82 8.55
CA ASN A 29 3.24 -10.94 7.63
C ASN A 29 4.13 -10.87 6.36
N GLY A 30 5.35 -10.36 6.47
CA GLY A 30 6.28 -10.17 5.35
C GLY A 30 6.06 -8.88 4.53
N ILE A 31 5.08 -8.05 4.89
CA ILE A 31 4.78 -6.76 4.26
C ILE A 31 5.48 -5.65 5.04
N GLN A 32 6.23 -4.79 4.37
CA GLN A 32 6.80 -3.59 5.00
C GLN A 32 5.71 -2.54 5.18
N VAL A 33 5.51 -2.09 6.42
CA VAL A 33 4.50 -1.08 6.74
C VAL A 33 5.18 0.17 7.28
N TRP A 34 4.88 1.32 6.68
CA TRP A 34 5.44 2.61 7.06
C TRP A 34 4.34 3.61 7.39
N LEU A 35 4.49 4.29 8.52
CA LEU A 35 3.69 5.46 8.87
C LEU A 35 4.46 6.72 8.50
N TRP A 36 4.03 7.34 7.42
CA TRP A 36 4.55 8.59 6.91
C TRP A 36 3.84 9.78 7.56
N TYR A 37 4.61 10.80 7.87
CA TYR A 37 4.12 12.05 8.42
C TYR A 37 4.70 13.20 7.62
N SER A 38 3.81 14.01 7.03
CA SER A 38 4.19 15.31 6.48
C SER A 38 4.34 16.30 7.64
N ASN A 39 5.47 17.00 7.69
CA ASN A 39 5.79 17.93 8.76
C ASN A 39 4.72 19.03 8.90
N ASN A 40 4.67 19.66 10.08
CA ASN A 40 3.75 20.76 10.41
C ASN A 40 2.24 20.45 10.44
N GLY A 41 1.81 19.21 10.23
CA GLY A 41 0.40 18.84 10.37
C GLY A 41 0.00 18.30 11.75
N GLU A 42 -1.27 17.92 11.87
CA GLU A 42 -1.80 17.23 13.04
C GLU A 42 -1.84 15.72 12.77
N ALA A 43 -1.73 14.91 13.81
CA ALA A 43 -1.93 13.48 13.74
C ALA A 43 -3.07 13.12 14.68
N PRO A 44 -4.34 13.28 14.24
CA PRO A 44 -5.48 13.05 15.11
C PRO A 44 -5.55 11.58 15.55
N ASP A 45 -5.87 11.34 16.82
CA ASP A 45 -6.02 9.97 17.36
C ASP A 45 -7.00 9.13 16.53
N VAL A 46 -8.08 9.75 16.03
CA VAL A 46 -9.10 9.08 15.20
C VAL A 46 -8.51 8.54 13.88
N LEU A 47 -7.55 9.25 13.29
CA LEU A 47 -6.86 8.80 12.07
C LEU A 47 -5.89 7.65 12.39
N LEU A 48 -5.18 7.74 13.51
CA LEU A 48 -4.30 6.66 13.96
C LEU A 48 -5.10 5.39 14.32
N ASP A 49 -6.28 5.55 14.94
CA ASP A 49 -7.21 4.47 15.22
C ASP A 49 -7.71 3.81 13.92
N SER A 50 -8.01 4.60 12.88
CA SER A 50 -8.46 4.05 11.60
C SER A 50 -7.35 3.26 10.89
N TYR A 51 -6.10 3.74 10.93
CA TYR A 51 -4.95 3.00 10.41
C TYR A 51 -4.68 1.72 11.21
N ALA A 52 -4.76 1.78 12.53
CA ALA A 52 -4.63 0.58 13.36
C ALA A 52 -5.73 -0.45 13.04
N GLN A 53 -6.98 -0.01 12.84
CA GLN A 53 -8.06 -0.89 12.44
C GLN A 53 -7.84 -1.48 11.04
N PHE A 54 -7.33 -0.69 10.08
CA PHE A 54 -6.96 -1.20 8.76
C PHE A 54 -5.94 -2.34 8.84
N LEU A 55 -4.92 -2.19 9.70
CA LEU A 55 -3.90 -3.22 9.91
C LEU A 55 -4.45 -4.46 10.65
N VAL A 56 -5.45 -4.30 11.51
CA VAL A 56 -6.16 -5.43 12.13
C VAL A 56 -6.95 -6.22 11.08
N ASP A 57 -7.56 -5.52 10.11
CA ASP A 57 -8.36 -6.12 9.03
C ASP A 57 -7.53 -6.39 7.75
N LEU A 58 -6.20 -6.42 7.86
CA LEU A 58 -5.28 -6.43 6.72
C LEU A 58 -5.57 -7.56 5.72
N ASP A 59 -5.82 -8.78 6.19
CA ASP A 59 -6.10 -9.92 5.31
C ASP A 59 -7.36 -9.70 4.45
N GLU A 60 -8.40 -9.07 5.01
CA GLU A 60 -9.61 -8.73 4.25
C GLU A 60 -9.35 -7.56 3.30
N LYS A 61 -8.53 -6.59 3.70
CA LYS A 61 -8.12 -5.47 2.83
C LYS A 61 -7.26 -5.91 1.65
N ILE A 62 -6.40 -6.92 1.84
CA ILE A 62 -5.63 -7.53 0.75
C ILE A 62 -6.58 -8.22 -0.25
N LYS A 63 -7.61 -8.93 0.24
CA LYS A 63 -8.63 -9.53 -0.64
C LYS A 63 -9.43 -8.47 -1.40
N GLU A 64 -9.78 -7.37 -0.72
CA GLU A 64 -10.46 -6.22 -1.33
C GLU A 64 -9.62 -5.61 -2.45
N GLY A 65 -8.34 -5.30 -2.17
CA GLY A 65 -7.41 -4.75 -3.15
C GLY A 65 -7.18 -5.69 -4.34
N ARG A 66 -7.00 -6.99 -4.08
CA ARG A 66 -6.83 -7.99 -5.14
C ARG A 66 -8.04 -8.09 -6.06
N ARG A 67 -9.26 -8.06 -5.51
CA ARG A 67 -10.48 -8.05 -6.34
C ARG A 67 -10.52 -6.81 -7.23
N ALA A 68 -10.13 -5.66 -6.71
CA ALA A 68 -10.09 -4.43 -7.48
C ALA A 68 -9.00 -4.45 -8.57
N ILE A 69 -7.83 -5.05 -8.30
CA ILE A 69 -6.79 -5.30 -9.31
C ILE A 69 -7.32 -6.21 -10.44
N ILE A 70 -8.04 -7.28 -10.11
CA ILE A 70 -8.65 -8.15 -11.13
C ILE A 70 -9.62 -7.33 -12.01
N GLU A 71 -10.47 -6.49 -11.41
CA GLU A 71 -11.38 -5.61 -12.16
C GLU A 71 -10.60 -4.59 -13.03
N TYR A 72 -9.52 -4.00 -12.51
CA TYR A 72 -8.63 -3.09 -13.25
C TYR A 72 -7.98 -3.78 -14.46
N LEU A 73 -7.37 -4.95 -14.26
CA LEU A 73 -6.68 -5.71 -15.30
C LEU A 73 -7.62 -6.26 -16.38
N ASN A 74 -8.88 -6.54 -16.03
CA ASN A 74 -9.90 -6.92 -17.02
C ASN A 74 -10.31 -5.76 -17.93
N ASN A 75 -10.21 -4.52 -17.44
CA ASN A 75 -10.48 -3.33 -18.25
C ASN A 75 -9.25 -2.93 -19.08
N ASP A 76 -8.06 -3.05 -18.50
CA ASP A 76 -6.78 -2.78 -19.16
C ASP A 76 -5.72 -3.81 -18.78
N ARG A 77 -5.39 -4.69 -19.74
CA ARG A 77 -4.42 -5.77 -19.55
C ARG A 77 -2.96 -5.35 -19.76
N HIS A 78 -2.69 -4.07 -20.03
CA HIS A 78 -1.35 -3.63 -20.44
C HIS A 78 -0.26 -3.97 -19.42
N TYR A 79 -0.56 -3.92 -18.11
CA TYR A 79 0.37 -4.35 -17.07
C TYR A 79 0.75 -5.83 -17.20
N ILE A 80 -0.20 -6.72 -17.52
CA ILE A 80 0.07 -8.15 -17.73
C ILE A 80 0.94 -8.33 -18.98
N ASP A 81 0.56 -7.69 -20.08
CA ASP A 81 1.26 -7.82 -21.36
C ASP A 81 2.70 -7.30 -21.26
N PHE A 82 2.93 -6.20 -20.52
CA PHE A 82 4.28 -5.70 -20.24
C PHE A 82 5.14 -6.75 -19.53
N HIS A 83 4.62 -7.42 -18.49
CA HIS A 83 5.40 -8.43 -17.77
C HIS A 83 5.68 -9.68 -18.62
N ILE A 84 4.69 -10.17 -19.37
CA ILE A 84 4.87 -11.38 -20.18
C ILE A 84 5.74 -11.08 -21.42
N GLU A 85 5.42 -10.03 -22.17
CA GLU A 85 6.04 -9.77 -23.48
C GLU A 85 7.32 -8.92 -23.37
N ASP A 86 7.29 -7.82 -22.62
CA ASP A 86 8.41 -6.87 -22.58
C ASP A 86 9.50 -7.30 -21.58
N LEU A 87 9.12 -7.95 -20.48
CA LEU A 87 10.06 -8.52 -19.51
C LEU A 87 10.37 -10.01 -19.74
N GLU A 88 9.80 -10.62 -20.79
CA GLU A 88 10.00 -12.02 -21.17
C GLU A 88 9.68 -13.03 -20.04
N LEU A 89 8.67 -12.73 -19.21
CA LEU A 89 8.22 -13.60 -18.12
C LEU A 89 7.15 -14.60 -18.60
N ASP A 90 7.53 -15.44 -19.56
CA ASP A 90 6.64 -16.37 -20.29
C ASP A 90 5.89 -17.37 -19.39
N ASP A 91 6.38 -17.64 -18.18
CA ASP A 91 5.76 -18.57 -17.22
C ASP A 91 4.61 -17.94 -16.43
N LEU A 92 4.40 -16.63 -16.53
CA LEU A 92 3.28 -15.94 -15.86
C LEU A 92 1.94 -16.26 -16.53
N PRO A 93 0.86 -16.38 -15.74
CA PRO A 93 -0.47 -16.62 -16.29
C PRO A 93 -0.98 -15.38 -17.03
N SER A 94 -1.65 -15.59 -18.17
CA SER A 94 -2.29 -14.49 -18.93
C SER A 94 -3.73 -14.18 -18.48
N ASP A 95 -4.33 -15.05 -17.66
CA ASP A 95 -5.64 -14.78 -17.05
C ASP A 95 -5.48 -13.77 -15.90
N THR A 96 -6.38 -12.77 -15.85
CA THR A 96 -6.29 -11.67 -14.89
C THR A 96 -6.44 -12.13 -13.44
N THR A 97 -7.23 -13.17 -13.18
CA THR A 97 -7.44 -13.71 -11.83
C THR A 97 -6.22 -14.49 -11.37
N ASP A 98 -5.71 -15.38 -12.24
CA ASP A 98 -4.52 -16.17 -11.91
C ASP A 98 -3.28 -15.27 -11.76
N PHE A 99 -3.11 -14.27 -12.62
CA PHE A 99 -2.03 -13.28 -12.52
C PHE A 99 -2.13 -12.48 -11.22
N ALA A 100 -3.30 -11.90 -10.95
CA ALA A 100 -3.51 -11.15 -9.72
C ALA A 100 -3.31 -12.03 -8.49
N ASN A 101 -3.62 -13.33 -8.51
CA ASN A 101 -3.37 -14.25 -7.39
C ASN A 101 -1.90 -14.57 -7.15
N GLN A 102 -1.03 -14.43 -8.16
CA GLN A 102 0.42 -14.57 -7.98
C GLN A 102 1.10 -13.31 -7.45
N MET A 103 0.45 -12.15 -7.58
CA MET A 103 0.97 -10.89 -7.03
C MET A 103 1.07 -10.94 -5.51
N SER A 104 2.17 -10.41 -4.98
CA SER A 104 2.40 -10.25 -3.54
C SER A 104 2.25 -8.80 -3.13
N VAL A 105 1.75 -8.57 -1.91
CA VAL A 105 1.81 -7.23 -1.31
C VAL A 105 3.20 -7.05 -0.72
N THR A 106 3.91 -6.01 -1.14
CA THR A 106 5.30 -5.76 -0.71
C THR A 106 5.39 -4.61 0.28
N ASN A 107 4.57 -3.58 0.10
CA ASN A 107 4.55 -2.39 0.93
C ASN A 107 3.13 -1.94 1.29
N LEU A 108 2.99 -1.35 2.47
CA LEU A 108 1.81 -0.59 2.89
C LEU A 108 2.25 0.76 3.48
N GLY A 109 1.86 1.85 2.82
CA GLY A 109 2.08 3.20 3.30
C GLY A 109 0.85 3.74 4.01
N LEU A 110 1.02 4.27 5.22
CA LEU A 110 0.02 4.99 5.99
C LEU A 110 0.41 6.46 6.04
N TRP A 111 -0.41 7.37 5.52
CA TRP A 111 0.00 8.75 5.23
C TRP A 111 -0.76 9.75 6.10
N ILE A 112 -0.09 10.34 7.09
CA ILE A 112 -0.67 11.43 7.89
C ILE A 112 -0.46 12.75 7.14
N ASN A 113 -1.53 13.54 6.99
CA ASN A 113 -1.53 14.82 6.28
C ASN A 113 -1.11 14.72 4.81
N ASN A 114 -1.40 13.60 4.16
CA ASN A 114 -1.27 13.44 2.71
C ASN A 114 -2.41 12.55 2.18
N THR A 115 -2.66 12.63 0.88
CA THR A 115 -3.63 11.78 0.18
C THR A 115 -2.95 11.07 -0.99
N PRO A 116 -3.19 9.79 -1.24
CA PRO A 116 -4.08 8.88 -0.50
C PRO A 116 -3.63 8.66 0.94
N HIS A 117 -4.57 8.24 1.80
CA HIS A 117 -4.28 8.00 3.22
C HIS A 117 -3.59 6.66 3.43
N ILE A 118 -3.90 5.69 2.57
CA ILE A 118 -3.29 4.36 2.61
C ILE A 118 -2.93 3.96 1.19
N THR A 119 -1.72 3.45 0.99
CA THR A 119 -1.25 2.81 -0.24
C THR A 119 -0.92 1.35 0.06
N MET A 120 -1.24 0.46 -0.87
CA MET A 120 -0.92 -0.96 -0.79
C MET A 120 -0.36 -1.41 -2.13
N ASP A 121 0.92 -1.79 -2.13
CA ASP A 121 1.67 -2.04 -3.35
C ASP A 121 1.61 -3.54 -3.67
N PHE A 122 1.02 -3.88 -4.80
CA PHE A 122 1.02 -5.24 -5.34
C PHE A 122 2.05 -5.34 -6.45
N MET A 123 2.90 -6.35 -6.35
CA MET A 123 3.95 -6.63 -7.35
C MET A 123 3.87 -8.07 -7.80
N ILE A 124 4.10 -8.30 -9.08
CA ILE A 124 4.41 -9.64 -9.61
C ILE A 124 5.93 -9.76 -9.68
N ASP A 125 6.47 -10.86 -9.12
CA ASP A 125 7.90 -11.15 -9.11
C ASP A 125 8.82 -9.94 -8.78
N PRO A 126 8.75 -9.41 -7.53
CA PRO A 126 9.45 -8.17 -7.15
C PRO A 126 10.99 -8.27 -7.18
N ASP A 127 11.54 -9.47 -7.41
CA ASP A 127 12.98 -9.66 -7.61
C ASP A 127 13.42 -9.31 -9.04
N ILE A 128 12.49 -9.24 -9.99
CA ILE A 128 12.75 -9.00 -11.42
C ILE A 128 12.30 -7.60 -11.85
N SER A 129 11.19 -7.10 -11.32
CA SER A 129 10.57 -5.84 -11.73
C SER A 129 10.24 -4.95 -10.54
N ASP A 130 10.38 -3.63 -10.72
CA ASP A 130 9.92 -2.59 -9.81
C ASP A 130 8.50 -2.08 -10.14
N GLU A 131 7.83 -2.65 -11.14
CA GLU A 131 6.50 -2.23 -11.55
C GLU A 131 5.44 -2.63 -10.51
N ILE A 132 4.66 -1.64 -10.07
CA ILE A 132 3.71 -1.76 -8.96
C ILE A 132 2.29 -1.46 -9.47
N LEU A 133 1.31 -2.25 -9.03
CA LEU A 133 -0.08 -1.80 -8.97
C LEU A 133 -0.39 -1.33 -7.54
N CYS A 134 -0.39 -0.01 -7.37
CA CYS A 134 -0.63 0.66 -6.10
C CYS A 134 -2.12 0.85 -5.89
N VAL A 135 -2.69 0.11 -4.93
CA VAL A 135 -4.09 0.25 -4.51
C VAL A 135 -4.19 1.36 -3.46
N LYS A 136 -5.01 2.37 -3.74
CA LYS A 136 -5.10 3.59 -2.94
C LYS A 136 -6.41 3.63 -2.16
N PHE A 137 -6.33 3.92 -0.86
CA PHE A 137 -7.49 4.12 0.00
C PHE A 137 -7.54 5.55 0.57
N GLY A 138 -8.77 6.06 0.70
CA GLY A 138 -9.07 7.34 1.32
C GLY A 138 -9.08 7.28 2.86
N GLU A 139 -9.45 8.40 3.49
CA GLU A 139 -9.48 8.58 4.96
C GLU A 139 -10.42 7.57 5.66
N ASP A 140 -11.49 7.17 4.98
CA ASP A 140 -12.47 6.19 5.45
C ASP A 140 -12.10 4.73 5.12
N ALA A 141 -10.83 4.48 4.77
CA ALA A 141 -10.31 3.17 4.37
C ALA A 141 -11.05 2.53 3.18
N LYS A 142 -11.72 3.33 2.35
CA LYS A 142 -12.33 2.88 1.09
C LYS A 142 -11.35 3.03 -0.06
N LEU A 143 -11.38 2.05 -0.96
CA LEU A 143 -10.63 2.11 -2.21
C LEU A 143 -11.11 3.32 -3.04
N ILE A 144 -10.14 4.12 -3.51
CA ILE A 144 -10.40 5.31 -4.31
C ILE A 144 -9.76 5.24 -5.70
N ASP A 145 -8.66 4.51 -5.86
CA ASP A 145 -7.92 4.45 -7.12
C ASP A 145 -6.97 3.24 -7.17
N ILE A 146 -6.55 2.87 -8.38
CA ILE A 146 -5.42 1.97 -8.63
C ILE A 146 -4.52 2.62 -9.66
N ALA A 147 -3.24 2.78 -9.33
CA ALA A 147 -2.26 3.36 -10.23
C ALA A 147 -1.15 2.35 -10.52
N TRP A 148 -0.74 2.30 -11.78
CA TRP A 148 0.53 1.69 -12.16
C TRP A 148 1.67 2.67 -11.86
N GLU A 149 2.63 2.26 -11.04
CA GLU A 149 3.78 3.04 -10.57
C GLU A 149 5.09 2.25 -10.78
N SER A 150 6.22 2.96 -10.83
CA SER A 150 7.60 2.43 -10.96
C SER A 150 8.58 3.31 -10.18
#